data_AF-A0A7V3KMA3-F1
#
_entry.id   AF-A0A7V3KMA3-F1
#
_cell.length_a   1.000
_cell.length_b   1.000
_cell.length_c   1.000
_cell.angle_alpha   90.00
_cell.angle_beta   90.00
_cell.angle_gamma   90.00
#
_symmetry.space_group_name_H-M   'P 1'
#
loop_
_entity.id
_entity.type
_entity.pdbx_description
1 polymer ?
#
loop_
_entity_poly.entity_id
_entity_poly.type
_entity_poly.pdbx_seq_one_letter_code
_entity_poly.pdbx_strand_id
1 'polypeptide(L)' 'MNGIEVLWYEGEKKCERPRALVIGGKKLMIQKWFPIGVVRDFIGNEREVHKVILEDGSAFKIEYFRSQDQCYVEKLKNW' A
#
# COMPACT_ATOMS: atom_id res chain seq x y z
N MET A 1 -17.31 -2.55 5.68
CA MET A 1 -15.99 -2.35 5.05
C MET A 1 -14.95 -2.55 6.14
N ASN A 2 -14.20 -3.65 6.13
CA ASN A 2 -13.13 -3.87 7.09
C ASN A 2 -11.94 -3.01 6.65
N GLY A 3 -11.77 -1.85 7.26
CA GLY A 3 -10.64 -0.97 7.01
C GLY A 3 -9.34 -1.71 7.33
N ILE A 4 -8.50 -1.91 6.33
CA ILE A 4 -7.13 -2.35 6.55
C ILE A 4 -6.37 -1.10 6.98
N GLU A 5 -5.99 -1.03 8.25
CA GLU A 5 -5.22 0.09 8.77
C GLU A 5 -3.73 -0.13 8.48
N VAL A 6 -3.15 0.76 7.67
CA VAL A 6 -1.70 0.79 7.41
C VAL A 6 -1.05 1.51 8.58
N LEU A 7 -0.32 0.79 9.42
CA LEU A 7 0.01 1.27 10.77
C LEU A 7 1.48 1.67 10.99
N TRP A 8 2.33 1.77 9.96
CA TRP A 8 3.70 2.23 10.26
C TRP A 8 4.55 2.79 9.09
N TYR A 9 5.25 3.88 9.40
CA TYR A 9 6.20 4.66 8.60
C TYR A 9 7.41 5.02 9.50
N GLU A 10 8.64 5.04 8.98
CA GLU A 10 9.83 5.45 9.73
C GLU A 10 10.92 6.09 8.82
N GLY A 11 10.97 7.43 8.84
CA GLY A 11 12.03 8.28 8.28
C GLY A 11 11.56 9.58 7.58
N GLU A 12 12.47 10.33 6.95
CA GLU A 12 12.24 11.73 6.56
C GLU A 12 11.62 11.89 5.15
N LYS A 13 10.40 12.45 5.12
CA LYS A 13 9.65 13.04 3.97
C LYS A 13 9.81 12.40 2.57
N LYS A 14 8.65 12.04 2.01
CA LYS A 14 8.29 11.91 0.57
C LYS A 14 8.50 10.57 -0.17
N CYS A 15 9.06 9.53 0.44
CA CYS A 15 9.35 8.28 -0.32
C CYS A 15 9.16 6.96 0.43
N GLU A 16 8.64 6.95 1.65
CA GLU A 16 8.76 5.73 2.45
C GLU A 16 7.59 4.80 2.25
N ARG A 17 7.94 3.67 1.65
CA ARG A 17 7.06 2.53 1.48
C ARG A 17 6.74 1.96 2.87
N PRO A 18 5.47 1.73 3.22
CA PRO A 18 5.13 1.07 4.48
C PRO A 18 5.88 -0.25 4.60
N ARG A 19 6.39 -0.54 5.79
CA ARG A 19 7.13 -1.80 6.06
C ARG A 19 6.22 -2.93 6.55
N ALA A 20 5.00 -2.60 6.99
CA ALA A 20 4.05 -3.55 7.52
C ALA A 20 2.60 -3.10 7.27
N LEU A 21 1.69 -4.06 7.23
CA LEU A 21 0.24 -3.85 7.20
C LEU A 21 -0.37 -4.40 8.49
N VAL A 22 -1.40 -3.75 9.03
CA VAL A 22 -2.20 -4.30 10.14
C VAL A 22 -3.56 -4.73 9.61
N ILE A 23 -3.79 -6.03 9.64
CA ILE A 23 -4.99 -6.66 9.07
C ILE A 23 -5.70 -7.40 10.21
N GLY A 24 -6.88 -6.93 10.60
CA GLY A 24 -7.66 -7.54 11.70
C GLY A 24 -6.91 -7.55 13.04
N GLY A 25 -6.16 -6.48 13.34
CA GLY A 25 -5.34 -6.38 14.55
C GLY A 25 -3.99 -7.11 14.51
N LYS A 26 -3.71 -7.88 13.45
CA LYS A 26 -2.42 -8.56 13.25
C LYS A 26 -1.49 -7.72 12.38
N LYS A 27 -0.30 -7.41 12.88
CA LYS A 27 0.79 -6.82 12.10
C LYS A 27 1.47 -7.89 11.24
N LEU A 28 1.59 -7.62 9.95
CA LEU A 28 2.28 -8.47 8.97
C LEU A 28 3.33 -7.64 8.23
N MET A 29 4.56 -8.14 8.20
CA MET A 29 5.66 -7.45 7.54
C MET A 29 5.59 -7.59 6.01
N ILE A 30 5.94 -6.54 5.27
CA ILE A 30 6.08 -6.59 3.82
C ILE A 30 7.43 -7.20 3.47
N GLN A 31 7.41 -8.33 2.76
CA GLN A 31 8.61 -9.05 2.33
C GLN A 31 9.07 -8.61 0.94
N LYS A 32 8.13 -8.34 0.02
CA LYS A 32 8.45 -7.90 -1.34
C LYS A 32 7.57 -6.73 -1.76
N TRP A 33 8.16 -5.81 -2.52
CA TRP A 33 7.52 -4.61 -3.03
C TRP A 33 7.75 -4.48 -4.52
N PHE A 34 6.66 -4.39 -5.29
CA PHE A 34 6.69 -4.31 -6.75
C PHE A 34 5.95 -3.05 -7.21
N PRO A 35 6.64 -2.05 -7.78
CA PRO A 35 5.95 -0.94 -8.42
C PRO A 35 5.22 -1.46 -9.67
N ILE A 36 3.93 -1.12 -9.79
CA ILE A 36 3.11 -1.48 -10.95
C ILE A 36 3.04 -0.30 -11.92
N GLY A 37 2.89 0.91 -11.42
CA GLY A 37 2.87 2.12 -12.24
C GLY A 37 2.18 3.30 -11.56
N VAL A 38 1.96 4.36 -12.33
CA VAL A 38 1.22 5.55 -11.88
C VAL A 38 -0.09 5.63 -12.66
N VAL A 39 -1.20 5.79 -11.94
CA VAL A 39 -2.52 5.98 -12.53
C VAL A 39 -2.92 7.44 -12.34
N ARG A 40 -3.29 8.10 -13.43
CA ARG A 40 -3.80 9.47 -13.43
C ARG A 40 -5.29 9.46 -13.75
N ASP A 41 -6.09 10.12 -12.92
CA ASP A 41 -7.53 10.30 -13.19
C ASP A 41 -7.79 11.49 -14.13
N PHE A 42 -9.06 11.67 -14.53
CA PHE A 42 -9.47 12.71 -15.48
C PHE A 42 -9.35 14.14 -14.94
N ILE A 43 -9.33 14.31 -13.61
CA ILE A 43 -9.11 15.61 -12.94
C ILE A 43 -7.62 15.87 -12.67
N GLY A 44 -6.76 14.92 -13.03
CA GLY A 44 -5.32 15.04 -12.97
C GLY A 44 -4.67 14.57 -11.68
N ASN A 45 -5.40 13.92 -10.76
CA ASN A 45 -4.80 13.31 -9.58
C ASN A 45 -4.01 12.07 -9.97
N GLU A 46 -2.81 11.95 -9.41
CA GLU A 46 -1.93 10.81 -9.61
C GLU A 46 -1.91 9.92 -8.36
N ARG A 47 -1.99 8.62 -8.57
CA ARG A 47 -1.74 7.61 -7.54
C ARG A 47 -0.71 6.60 -8.01
N GLU A 48 0.25 6.31 -7.16
CA GLU A 48 1.23 5.26 -7.41
C GLU A 48 0.66 3.93 -6.97
N VAL A 49 0.68 2.93 -7.85
CA VAL A 49 0.14 1.60 -7.58
C VAL A 49 1.29 0.62 -7.39
N HIS A 50 1.22 -0.12 -6.30
CA HIS A 50 2.24 -1.08 -5.90
C HIS A 50 1.58 -2.42 -5.53
N LYS A 51 2.23 -3.53 -5.87
CA LYS A 51 1.91 -4.86 -5.33
C LYS A 51 2.89 -5.18 -4.21
N VAL A 52 2.37 -5.65 -3.09
CA VAL A 52 3.17 -6.09 -1.96
C VAL A 52 2.88 -7.55 -1.64
N ILE A 53 3.93 -8.29 -1.27
CA ILE A 53 3.83 -9.65 -0.73
C ILE A 53 4.22 -9.58 0.74
N LEU A 54 3.34 -10.07 1.61
CA LEU A 54 3.58 -10.14 3.06
C LEU A 54 4.39 -11.39 3.42
N GLU A 55 4.91 -11.41 4.65
CA GLU A 55 5.69 -12.54 5.18
C GLU A 55 4.92 -13.88 5.22
N ASP A 56 3.58 -13.83 5.28
CA ASP A 56 2.72 -15.02 5.21
C ASP A 56 2.39 -15.46 3.77
N GLY A 57 3.00 -14.81 2.78
CA GLY A 57 2.82 -15.09 1.35
C GLY A 57 1.60 -14.41 0.73
N SER A 58 0.77 -13.71 1.51
CA SER A 58 -0.41 -13.02 0.98
C SER A 58 -0.04 -11.79 0.15
N ALA A 59 -0.83 -11.52 -0.90
CA ALA A 59 -0.60 -10.42 -1.83
C ALA A 59 -1.64 -9.30 -1.67
N PHE A 60 -1.17 -8.06 -1.67
CA PHE A 60 -2.00 -6.86 -1.57
C PHE A 60 -1.61 -5.84 -2.62
N LYS A 61 -2.57 -5.00 -3.00
CA LYS A 61 -2.35 -3.77 -3.76
C LYS A 61 -2.35 -2.59 -2.80
N ILE A 62 -1.36 -1.72 -2.94
CA ILE A 62 -1.29 -0.43 -2.24
C ILE A 62 -1.35 0.68 -3.29
N GLU A 63 -2.27 1.63 -3.11
CA GLU A 63 -2.36 2.84 -3.91
C GLU A 63 -1.98 4.03 -3.05
N TYR A 64 -0.93 4.76 -3.43
CA TYR A 64 -0.42 5.92 -2.70
C TYR A 64 -0.80 7.21 -3.42
N PHE A 65 -1.58 8.05 -2.75
CA PHE A 65 -2.05 9.35 -3.22
C PHE A 65 -1.13 10.44 -2.70
N ARG A 66 -0.11 10.79 -3.49
CA ARG A 66 0.94 11.73 -3.07
C ARG A 66 0.44 13.13 -2.71
N SER A 67 -0.62 13.59 -3.38
CA SER A 67 -1.24 14.90 -3.11
C SER A 67 -1.96 14.96 -1.76
N GLN A 68 -2.38 13.81 -1.24
CA GLN A 68 -3.16 13.69 0.00
C GLN A 68 -2.36 13.06 1.13
N ASP A 69 -1.17 12.53 0.83
CA ASP A 69 -0.35 11.73 1.75
C ASP A 69 -1.14 10.57 2.36
N GLN A 70 -1.89 9.85 1.51
CA GLN A 70 -2.77 8.75 1.92
C GLN A 70 -2.47 7.47 1.15
N CYS A 71 -2.61 6.33 1.84
CA CYS A 71 -2.50 5.00 1.26
C CYS A 71 -3.85 4.28 1.32
N TYR A 72 -4.25 3.67 0.20
CA TYR A 72 -5.37 2.74 0.14
C TYR A 72 -4.85 1.32 -0.10
N VAL A 73 -5.42 0.33 0.61
CA VAL A 73 -4.95 -1.06 0.55
C VAL A 73 -6.08 -2.01 0.24
N GLU A 74 -5.84 -2.92 -0.71
CA GLU A 74 -6.82 -3.89 -1.18
C GLU A 74 -6.19 -5.29 -1.25
N LYS A 75 -6.87 -6.30 -0.71
CA LYS A 75 -6.42 -7.71 -0.83
C LYS A 75 -6.64 -8.19 -2.27
N LEU A 76 -5.58 -8.69 -2.90
CA LEU A 76 -5.68 -9.26 -4.25
C LEU A 76 -6.25 -10.68 -4.15
N LYS A 77 -7.43 -10.92 -4.74
CA LYS A 77 -8.07 -12.24 -4.68
C LYS A 77 -7.61 -13.22 -5.77
N ASN A 78 -7.05 -12.75 -6.90
CA ASN A 78 -6.65 -13.59 -8.04
C ASN A 78 -5.52 -12.92 -8.85
N TRP A 79 -4.26 -13.06 -8.44
CA TRP A 79 -3.09 -12.55 -9.17
C TRP A 79 -1.94 -13.56 -9.13
#